data_AF-A0AA38IHT4-F1
#
_entry.id   AF-A0AA38IHT4-F1
#
_cell.length_a   1.000
_cell.length_b   1.000
_cell.length_c   1.000
_cell.angle_alpha   90.00
_cell.angle_beta   90.00
_cell.angle_gamma   90.00
#
_symmetry.space_group_name_H-M   'P 1'
#
loop_
_entity.id
_entity.type
_entity.pdbx_description
1 polymer ?
#
loop_
_entity_poly.entity_id
_entity_poly.type
_entity_poly.pdbx_seq_one_letter_code
_entity_poly.pdbx_strand_id
1 'polypeptide(L)'
;MENCVKQGLAKNIGVSNFNPQQITRLLDHCKIKPVVNQVEVTPNLNQKDLIKFCKEHEIVVTGYAPLGRSTDHGTSGGPTPTMLDTKVIQIGKKYKKSAAQVVLNYLVSLGISVVPRSVHKSHICENINIFDFTLAPADVAYLDSLNKNQRVVIMSEFSSHPHYSF
;
A
#
# COMPACT_ATOMS: atom_id res chain seq x y z
N MET A 1 -17.01 -10.81 -12.65
CA MET A 1 -15.54 -10.86 -12.83
C MET A 1 -15.06 -12.15 -13.47
N GLU A 2 -15.37 -13.34 -12.93
CA GLU A 2 -14.88 -14.62 -13.50
C GLU A 2 -15.25 -14.84 -14.97
N ASN A 3 -16.47 -14.45 -15.37
CA ASN A 3 -16.89 -14.57 -16.77
C ASN A 3 -16.07 -13.67 -17.71
N CYS A 4 -15.53 -12.55 -17.21
CA CYS A 4 -14.62 -11.70 -17.98
C CYS A 4 -13.30 -12.43 -18.26
N VAL A 5 -12.83 -13.25 -17.33
CA VAL A 5 -11.65 -14.11 -17.56
C VAL A 5 -11.96 -15.18 -18.59
N LYS A 6 -13.11 -15.87 -18.44
CA LYS A 6 -13.54 -16.92 -19.37
C LYS A 6 -13.69 -16.43 -20.81
N GLN A 7 -14.13 -15.18 -20.98
CA GLN A 7 -14.26 -14.53 -22.29
C GLN A 7 -12.94 -13.92 -22.81
N GLY A 8 -11.84 -13.99 -22.04
CA GLY A 8 -10.55 -13.40 -22.41
C GLY A 8 -10.48 -11.87 -22.29
N LEU A 9 -11.47 -11.22 -21.68
CA LEU A 9 -11.52 -9.76 -21.46
C LEU A 9 -10.57 -9.31 -20.34
N ALA A 10 -10.24 -10.21 -19.41
CA ALA A 10 -9.29 -9.97 -18.34
C ALA A 10 -8.37 -11.17 -18.17
N LYS A 11 -7.05 -10.95 -18.16
CA LYS A 11 -6.08 -12.03 -17.89
C LYS A 11 -6.13 -12.49 -16.43
N ASN A 12 -6.37 -11.56 -15.53
CA ASN A 12 -6.39 -11.77 -14.08
C ASN A 12 -7.51 -10.94 -13.46
N ILE A 13 -8.02 -11.37 -12.31
CA ILE A 13 -9.01 -10.64 -11.52
C ILE A 13 -8.55 -10.53 -10.07
N GLY A 14 -8.95 -9.44 -9.41
CA GLY A 14 -8.61 -9.16 -8.02
C GLY A 14 -9.67 -8.30 -7.36
N VAL A 15 -9.38 -7.85 -6.15
CA VAL A 15 -10.23 -6.99 -5.33
C VAL A 15 -9.46 -5.77 -4.86
N SER A 16 -10.16 -4.80 -4.28
CA SER A 16 -9.56 -3.62 -3.67
C SER A 16 -10.36 -3.21 -2.44
N ASN A 17 -9.66 -2.78 -1.40
CA ASN A 17 -10.23 -2.42 -0.09
C ASN A 17 -10.95 -3.57 0.62
N PHE A 18 -10.55 -4.83 0.37
CA PHE A 18 -11.15 -5.96 1.08
C PHE A 18 -10.40 -6.25 2.39
N ASN A 19 -11.15 -6.44 3.47
CA ASN A 19 -10.63 -6.95 4.75
C ASN A 19 -10.60 -8.49 4.77
N PRO A 20 -9.96 -9.13 5.79
CA PRO A 20 -9.85 -10.58 5.84
C PRO A 20 -11.21 -11.31 5.76
N GLN A 21 -12.23 -10.80 6.45
CA GLN A 21 -13.58 -11.39 6.45
C GLN A 21 -14.22 -11.40 5.06
N GLN A 22 -14.06 -10.30 4.31
CA GLN A 22 -14.56 -10.19 2.94
C GLN A 22 -13.78 -11.08 1.97
N ILE A 23 -12.46 -11.22 2.16
CA ILE A 23 -11.64 -12.14 1.37
C ILE A 23 -12.05 -13.59 1.64
N THR A 24 -12.19 -14.00 2.90
CA THR A 24 -12.63 -15.36 3.26
C THR A 24 -13.96 -15.69 2.59
N ARG A 25 -14.96 -14.79 2.72
CA ARG A 25 -16.25 -14.95 2.05
C ARG A 25 -16.13 -15.06 0.53
N LEU A 26 -15.20 -14.34 -0.10
CA LEU A 26 -14.97 -14.47 -1.55
C LEU A 26 -14.35 -15.83 -1.89
N LEU A 27 -13.35 -16.26 -1.12
CA LEU A 27 -12.65 -17.53 -1.33
C LEU A 27 -13.58 -18.73 -1.22
N ASP A 28 -14.55 -18.69 -0.29
CA ASP A 28 -15.55 -19.75 -0.10
C ASP A 28 -16.48 -19.94 -1.31
N HIS A 29 -16.60 -18.93 -2.19
CA HIS A 29 -17.57 -18.93 -3.29
C HIS A 29 -16.94 -18.81 -4.69
N CYS A 30 -15.67 -18.44 -4.80
CA CYS A 30 -15.02 -18.21 -6.09
C CYS A 30 -14.53 -19.52 -6.73
N LYS A 31 -14.58 -19.58 -8.06
CA LYS A 31 -13.91 -20.59 -8.90
C LYS A 31 -12.56 -20.08 -9.39
N ILE A 32 -12.44 -18.78 -9.62
CA ILE A 32 -11.20 -18.09 -9.97
C ILE A 32 -10.83 -17.19 -8.80
N LYS A 33 -9.79 -17.61 -8.07
CA LYS A 33 -9.25 -16.90 -6.92
C LYS A 33 -8.80 -15.48 -7.29
N PRO A 34 -9.08 -14.45 -6.47
CA PRO A 34 -8.49 -13.13 -6.69
C PRO A 34 -6.97 -13.25 -6.58
N VAL A 35 -6.22 -12.66 -7.51
CA VAL A 35 -4.75 -12.70 -7.45
C VAL A 35 -4.14 -11.51 -6.73
N VAL A 36 -4.93 -10.43 -6.58
CA VAL A 36 -4.50 -9.18 -5.94
C VAL A 36 -5.58 -8.64 -5.01
N ASN A 37 -5.16 -8.08 -3.87
CA ASN A 37 -5.95 -7.14 -3.07
C ASN A 37 -5.22 -5.79 -3.02
N GLN A 38 -5.79 -4.77 -3.67
CA GLN A 38 -5.22 -3.42 -3.66
C GLN A 38 -5.80 -2.61 -2.48
N VAL A 39 -4.96 -2.26 -1.50
CA VAL A 39 -5.36 -1.54 -0.27
C VAL A 39 -4.40 -0.41 0.04
N GLU A 40 -4.81 0.51 0.92
CA GLU A 40 -3.89 1.52 1.44
C GLU A 40 -2.78 0.83 2.23
N VAL A 41 -1.52 1.11 1.86
CA VAL A 41 -0.34 0.69 2.63
C VAL A 41 0.65 1.84 2.67
N THR A 42 0.95 2.32 3.88
CA THR A 42 1.94 3.36 4.16
C THR A 42 2.71 2.99 5.43
N PRO A 43 3.83 3.65 5.79
CA PRO A 43 4.44 3.39 7.10
C PRO A 43 3.50 3.69 8.28
N ASN A 44 2.54 4.63 8.14
CA ASN A 44 1.52 4.91 9.16
C ASN A 44 0.41 3.84 9.25
N LEU A 45 0.30 3.00 8.22
CA LEU A 45 -0.65 1.91 8.07
C LEU A 45 0.01 0.76 7.28
N ASN A 46 0.92 0.04 7.95
CA ASN A 46 1.84 -0.89 7.26
C ASN A 46 1.17 -2.19 6.81
N GLN A 47 -0.03 -2.51 7.32
CA GLN A 47 -0.87 -3.64 6.93
C GLN A 47 -0.18 -5.01 7.08
N LYS A 48 0.81 -5.18 7.96
CA LYS A 48 1.56 -6.44 8.06
C LYS A 48 0.66 -7.66 8.27
N ASP A 49 -0.38 -7.55 9.08
CA ASP A 49 -1.31 -8.65 9.33
C ASP A 49 -2.14 -9.00 8.09
N LEU A 50 -2.67 -8.00 7.38
CA LEU A 50 -3.42 -8.21 6.14
C LEU A 50 -2.52 -8.75 5.03
N ILE A 51 -1.28 -8.26 4.93
CA ILE A 51 -0.27 -8.76 3.97
C ILE A 51 0.03 -10.23 4.26
N LYS A 52 0.24 -10.59 5.53
CA LYS A 52 0.47 -11.97 5.95
C LYS A 52 -0.73 -12.86 5.58
N PHE A 53 -1.94 -12.44 5.93
CA PHE A 53 -3.18 -13.15 5.59
C PHE A 53 -3.33 -13.35 4.08
N CYS A 54 -3.15 -12.29 3.29
CA CYS A 54 -3.21 -12.38 1.83
C CYS A 54 -2.15 -13.35 1.29
N LYS A 55 -0.93 -13.32 1.82
CA LYS A 55 0.16 -14.22 1.42
C LYS A 55 -0.15 -15.68 1.72
N GLU A 56 -0.72 -16.00 2.89
CA GLU A 56 -1.17 -17.36 3.24
C GLU A 56 -2.23 -17.87 2.27
N HIS A 57 -3.02 -16.96 1.71
CA HIS A 57 -3.97 -17.22 0.65
C HIS A 57 -3.41 -16.89 -0.75
N GLU A 58 -2.11 -16.84 -1.01
CA GLU A 58 -1.53 -16.59 -2.35
C GLU A 58 -2.13 -15.37 -3.10
N ILE A 59 -2.58 -14.36 -2.36
CA ILE A 59 -3.08 -13.08 -2.87
C ILE A 59 -1.96 -12.06 -2.69
N VAL A 60 -1.54 -11.41 -3.77
CA VAL A 60 -0.55 -10.33 -3.70
C VAL A 60 -1.22 -9.05 -3.23
N VAL A 61 -0.58 -8.31 -2.32
CA VAL A 61 -1.04 -6.97 -1.97
C VAL A 61 -0.43 -5.94 -2.91
N THR A 62 -1.26 -4.98 -3.35
CA THR A 62 -0.80 -3.76 -4.03
C THR A 62 -1.12 -2.56 -3.14
N GLY A 63 -0.09 -1.87 -2.66
CA GLY A 63 -0.21 -0.69 -1.82
C GLY A 63 -0.53 0.57 -2.63
N TYR A 64 -1.74 1.11 -2.46
CA TYR A 64 -2.09 2.44 -2.96
C TYR A 64 -1.78 3.53 -1.94
N ALA A 65 -1.71 4.78 -2.42
CA ALA A 65 -1.30 5.97 -1.66
C ALA A 65 0.00 5.77 -0.85
N PRO A 66 1.04 5.12 -1.42
CA PRO A 66 2.23 4.71 -0.65
C PRO A 66 3.01 5.89 -0.04
N LEU A 67 2.87 7.09 -0.60
CA LEU A 67 3.50 8.32 -0.13
C LEU A 67 2.55 9.21 0.69
N GLY A 68 1.38 8.69 1.08
CA GLY A 68 0.30 9.47 1.69
C GLY A 68 -0.44 10.36 0.69
N ARG A 69 -1.20 11.35 1.19
CA ARG A 69 -1.77 12.43 0.38
C ARG A 69 -1.28 13.77 0.91
N SER A 70 -0.92 14.69 0.01
CA SER A 70 -0.69 16.09 0.37
C SER A 70 -2.00 16.73 0.85
N THR A 71 -1.89 17.67 1.78
CA THR A 71 -2.98 18.54 2.23
C THR A 71 -3.60 19.35 1.09
N ASP A 72 -2.88 19.53 -0.02
CA ASP A 72 -3.31 20.32 -1.19
C ASP A 72 -4.42 19.66 -2.02
N HIS A 73 -4.74 18.38 -1.76
CA HIS A 73 -5.75 17.62 -2.51
C HIS A 73 -7.07 17.40 -1.75
N GLY A 74 -7.40 18.29 -0.81
CA GLY A 74 -8.77 18.43 -0.29
C GLY A 74 -9.21 17.34 0.70
N THR A 75 -8.32 16.48 1.17
CA THR A 75 -8.60 15.61 2.32
C THR A 75 -7.94 16.18 3.57
N SER A 76 -8.67 17.06 4.25
CA SER A 76 -8.38 17.46 5.62
C SER A 76 -8.56 16.27 6.57
N GLY A 77 -7.51 15.91 7.33
CA GLY A 77 -7.64 14.98 8.47
C GLY A 77 -6.86 13.66 8.41
N GLY A 78 -6.12 13.37 7.33
CA GLY A 78 -5.21 12.21 7.27
C GLY A 78 -3.90 12.43 8.04
N PRO A 79 -3.15 11.36 8.38
CA PRO A 79 -1.85 11.49 9.02
C PRO A 79 -0.85 12.21 8.11
N THR A 80 0.08 12.95 8.70
CA THR A 80 1.18 13.59 7.97
C THR A 80 1.94 12.55 7.12
N PRO A 81 2.19 12.82 5.83
CA PRO A 81 2.97 11.93 4.98
C PRO A 81 4.33 11.60 5.61
N THR A 82 4.65 10.30 5.70
CA THR A 82 5.90 9.81 6.32
C THR A 82 7.16 10.35 5.65
N MET A 83 7.10 10.72 4.37
CA MET A 83 8.23 11.36 3.68
C MET A 83 8.61 12.74 4.24
N LEU A 84 7.76 13.36 5.08
CA LEU A 84 8.04 14.60 5.80
C LEU A 84 8.62 14.36 7.20
N ASP A 85 8.71 13.10 7.65
CA ASP A 85 9.31 12.77 8.93
C ASP A 85 10.82 13.06 8.92
N THR A 86 11.27 13.81 9.93
CA THR A 86 12.67 14.26 10.03
C THR A 86 13.65 13.10 10.00
N LYS A 87 13.36 11.98 10.68
CA LYS A 87 14.27 10.84 10.73
C LYS A 87 14.22 10.02 9.44
N VAL A 88 13.08 9.92 8.77
CA VAL A 88 13.00 9.34 7.41
C VAL A 88 13.82 10.17 6.41
N ILE A 89 13.81 11.50 6.52
CA ILE A 89 14.69 12.37 5.72
C ILE A 89 16.17 12.09 6.02
N GLN A 90 16.56 11.89 7.28
CA GLN A 90 17.95 11.54 7.62
C GLN A 90 18.33 10.14 7.11
N ILE A 91 17.42 9.17 7.17
CA ILE A 91 17.62 7.85 6.55
C ILE A 91 17.85 8.03 5.04
N GLY A 92 17.07 8.87 4.36
CA GLY A 92 17.29 9.20 2.95
C GLY A 92 18.73 9.68 2.68
N LYS A 93 19.21 10.63 3.49
CA LYS A 93 20.60 11.14 3.38
C LYS A 93 21.65 10.04 3.56
N LYS A 94 21.47 9.13 4.53
CA LYS A 94 22.35 7.98 4.77
C LYS A 94 22.52 7.12 3.50
N TYR A 95 21.44 6.94 2.74
CA TYR A 95 21.45 6.14 1.51
C TYR A 95 21.67 6.94 0.22
N LYS A 96 21.86 8.27 0.30
CA LYS A 96 21.86 9.19 -0.85
C LYS A 96 20.58 9.08 -1.68
N LYS A 97 19.44 8.95 -0.99
CA LYS A 97 18.09 8.79 -1.53
C LYS A 97 17.14 9.83 -0.95
N SER A 98 16.03 10.06 -1.62
CA SER A 98 14.95 10.88 -1.07
C SER A 98 14.18 10.12 0.02
N ALA A 99 13.45 10.86 0.86
CA ALA A 99 12.53 10.26 1.83
C ALA A 99 11.42 9.43 1.14
N ALA A 100 10.98 9.83 -0.06
CA ALA A 100 10.00 9.08 -0.84
C ALA A 100 10.57 7.72 -1.27
N GLN A 101 11.81 7.67 -1.73
CA GLN A 101 12.49 6.42 -2.09
C GLN A 101 12.66 5.48 -0.89
N VAL A 102 12.97 6.03 0.30
CA VAL A 102 13.02 5.25 1.54
C VAL A 102 11.67 4.61 1.85
N VAL A 103 10.59 5.38 1.78
CA VAL A 103 9.23 4.86 2.01
C VAL A 103 8.87 3.78 1.00
N LEU A 104 9.14 3.99 -0.29
CA LEU A 104 8.82 3.01 -1.34
C LEU A 104 9.65 1.73 -1.21
N ASN A 105 10.96 1.83 -0.93
CA ASN A 105 11.82 0.69 -0.69
C ASN A 105 11.33 -0.13 0.52
N TYR A 106 10.99 0.54 1.62
CA TYR A 106 10.40 -0.09 2.80
C TYR A 106 9.13 -0.86 2.45
N LEU A 107 8.18 -0.23 1.77
CA LEU A 107 6.91 -0.88 1.43
C LEU A 107 7.14 -2.10 0.53
N VAL A 108 7.99 -2.00 -0.49
CA VAL A 108 8.35 -3.14 -1.34
C VAL A 108 9.02 -4.27 -0.53
N SER A 109 9.84 -3.93 0.48
CA SER A 109 10.48 -4.92 1.36
C SER A 109 9.49 -5.76 2.18
N LEU A 110 8.24 -5.31 2.32
CA LEU A 110 7.15 -6.09 2.94
C LEU A 110 6.64 -7.21 2.02
N GLY A 111 7.19 -7.36 0.81
CA GLY A 111 6.77 -8.37 -0.16
C GLY A 111 5.52 -7.98 -0.95
N ILE A 112 5.28 -6.67 -1.12
CA ILE A 112 4.12 -6.14 -1.83
C ILE A 112 4.53 -5.31 -3.05
N SER A 113 3.59 -5.11 -3.97
CA SER A 113 3.72 -4.11 -5.03
C SER A 113 3.24 -2.74 -4.53
N VAL A 114 3.75 -1.64 -5.07
CA VAL A 114 3.32 -0.27 -4.74
C VAL A 114 3.05 0.54 -6.00
N VAL A 115 2.07 1.45 -5.94
CA VAL A 115 1.65 2.28 -7.08
C VAL A 115 1.72 3.78 -6.76
N PRO A 116 2.94 4.37 -6.64
CA PRO A 116 3.08 5.81 -6.45
C PRO A 116 2.64 6.58 -7.71
N ARG A 117 1.93 7.68 -7.54
CA ARG A 117 1.55 8.59 -8.63
C ARG A 117 2.46 9.81 -8.64
N SER A 118 2.90 10.23 -9.82
CA SER A 118 3.47 11.56 -10.05
C SER A 118 3.15 12.04 -11.47
N VAL A 119 3.03 13.36 -11.65
CA VAL A 119 2.98 14.03 -12.96
C VAL A 119 4.33 14.68 -13.33
N HIS A 120 5.27 14.75 -12.39
CA HIS A 120 6.60 15.33 -12.59
C HIS A 120 7.59 14.24 -13.01
N LYS A 121 8.23 14.43 -14.17
CA LYS A 121 9.21 13.49 -14.74
C LYS A 121 10.32 13.12 -13.76
N SER A 122 10.86 14.09 -13.03
CA SER A 122 11.90 13.87 -12.01
C SER A 122 11.47 12.88 -10.94
N HIS A 123 10.28 13.08 -10.36
CA HIS A 123 9.73 12.17 -9.35
C HIS A 123 9.39 10.79 -9.92
N ILE A 124 8.96 10.68 -11.18
CA ILE A 124 8.73 9.38 -11.83
C ILE A 124 10.04 8.59 -11.90
N CYS A 125 11.12 9.23 -12.35
CA CYS A 125 12.45 8.63 -12.38
C CYS A 125 12.98 8.30 -10.98
N GLU A 126 12.71 9.15 -10.00
CA GLU A 126 13.13 8.93 -8.61
C GLU A 126 12.40 7.73 -7.98
N ASN A 127 11.07 7.64 -8.16
CA ASN A 127 10.21 6.62 -7.54
C ASN A 127 10.54 5.20 -8.00
N ILE A 128 11.06 5.01 -9.22
CA ILE A 128 11.47 3.69 -9.71
C ILE A 128 12.90 3.32 -9.26
N ASN A 129 13.73 4.31 -8.91
CA ASN A 129 15.12 4.10 -8.50
C ASN A 129 15.24 3.70 -7.02
N ILE A 130 14.55 2.62 -6.65
CA ILE A 130 14.44 2.12 -5.27
C ILE A 130 15.03 0.73 -5.07
N PHE A 131 15.57 0.11 -6.12
CA PHE A 131 16.07 -1.27 -6.09
C PHE A 131 17.60 -1.38 -6.01
N ASP A 132 18.30 -0.26 -6.06
CA ASP A 132 19.77 -0.15 -5.97
C ASP A 132 20.27 0.03 -4.52
N PHE A 133 19.38 -0.07 -3.53
CA PHE A 133 19.74 -0.03 -2.12
C PHE A 133 18.81 -0.90 -1.26
N THR A 134 19.26 -1.22 -0.05
CA THR A 134 18.48 -1.99 0.92
C THR A 134 18.58 -1.30 2.29
N LEU A 135 17.43 -1.08 2.92
CA LEU A 135 17.36 -0.51 4.26
C LEU A 135 17.96 -1.47 5.29
N ALA A 136 18.72 -0.92 6.23
CA ALA A 136 19.26 -1.71 7.33
C ALA A 136 18.13 -2.09 8.31
N PRO A 137 18.27 -3.19 9.07
CA PRO A 137 17.25 -3.64 10.02
C PRO A 137 16.80 -2.55 11.00
N ALA A 138 17.71 -1.70 11.46
CA ALA A 138 17.38 -0.57 12.34
C ALA A 138 16.51 0.51 11.68
N ASP A 139 16.69 0.75 10.38
CA ASP A 139 15.90 1.73 9.63
C ASP A 139 14.50 1.16 9.33
N VAL A 140 14.42 -0.13 8.98
CA VAL A 140 13.15 -0.86 8.83
C VAL A 140 12.37 -0.87 10.15
N ALA A 141 13.04 -1.16 11.28
CA ALA A 141 12.42 -1.13 12.60
C ALA A 141 11.89 0.27 12.97
N TYR A 142 12.59 1.33 12.55
CA TYR A 142 12.09 2.68 12.74
C TYR A 142 10.83 2.95 11.90
N LEU A 143 10.83 2.59 10.61
CA LEU A 143 9.66 2.71 9.75
C LEU A 143 8.46 1.90 10.27
N ASP A 144 8.72 0.71 10.83
CA ASP A 144 7.69 -0.09 11.50
C ASP A 144 7.08 0.62 12.71
N SER A 145 7.90 1.34 13.49
CA SER A 145 7.45 2.09 14.67
C SER A 145 6.55 3.28 14.32
N LEU A 146 6.50 3.69 13.06
CA LEU A 146 5.61 4.76 12.58
C LEU A 146 4.16 4.30 12.41
N ASN A 147 3.88 2.99 12.44
CA ASN A 147 2.54 2.48 12.28
C ASN A 147 1.63 2.92 13.42
N LYS A 148 0.59 3.69 13.08
CA LYS A 148 -0.43 4.20 14.01
C LYS A 148 -1.83 3.69 13.67
N ASN A 149 -1.94 2.79 12.71
CA ASN A 149 -3.21 2.33 12.13
C ASN A 149 -4.08 3.49 11.61
N GLN A 150 -3.43 4.53 11.05
CA GLN A 150 -4.10 5.74 10.56
C GLN A 150 -4.20 5.71 9.04
N ARG A 151 -5.44 5.82 8.53
CA ARG A 151 -5.74 5.89 7.10
C ARG A 151 -5.76 7.32 6.61
N VAL A 152 -5.30 7.52 5.38
CA VAL A 152 -5.54 8.73 4.60
C VAL A 152 -6.84 8.60 3.80
N VAL A 153 -7.24 7.38 3.44
CA VAL A 153 -8.47 7.07 2.72
C VAL A 153 -9.41 6.27 3.62
N ILE A 154 -10.32 6.98 4.28
CA ILE A 154 -11.30 6.39 5.21
C ILE A 154 -12.63 6.12 4.49
N MET A 155 -12.98 6.85 3.43
CA MET A 155 -14.28 6.69 2.75
C MET A 155 -15.48 6.77 3.74
N SER A 156 -15.43 7.74 4.66
CA SER A 156 -16.39 7.90 5.76
C SER A 156 -17.85 8.02 5.31
N GLU A 157 -18.08 8.47 4.07
CA GLU A 157 -19.38 8.54 3.42
C GLU A 157 -20.07 7.16 3.30
N PHE A 158 -19.32 6.06 3.35
CA PHE A 158 -19.86 4.69 3.31
C PHE A 158 -19.84 3.99 4.67
N SER A 159 -19.54 4.69 5.77
CA SER A 159 -19.38 4.07 7.10
C SER A 159 -20.63 3.34 7.62
N SER A 160 -21.83 3.72 7.16
CA SER A 160 -23.08 3.04 7.50
C SER A 160 -23.39 1.83 6.61
N HIS A 161 -22.60 1.58 5.57
CA HIS A 161 -22.84 0.46 4.66
C HIS A 161 -22.50 -0.87 5.35
N PRO A 162 -23.35 -1.92 5.24
CA PRO A 162 -23.14 -3.21 5.93
C PRO A 162 -21.89 -3.96 5.48
N HIS A 163 -21.24 -3.52 4.40
CA HIS A 163 -19.99 -4.06 3.88
C HIS A 163 -18.86 -3.02 3.82
N TYR A 164 -18.95 -1.96 4.62
CA TYR A 164 -17.81 -1.08 4.85
C TYR A 164 -16.64 -1.92 5.41
N SER A 165 -15.43 -1.68 4.89
CA SER A 165 -14.31 -2.61 5.06
C SER A 165 -13.24 -2.18 6.05
N PHE A 166 -13.36 -0.98 6.60
CA PHE A 166 -12.42 -0.39 7.55
C PHE A 166 -12.98 -0.38 8.98
#